data_AF-T0N6Z9-F1
#
_entry.id   AF-T0N6Z9-F1
#
_cell.length_a   1.000
_cell.length_b   1.000
_cell.length_c   1.000
_cell.angle_alpha   90.00
_cell.angle_beta   90.00
_cell.angle_gamma   90.00
#
_symmetry.space_group_name_H-M   'P 1'
#
loop_
_entity.id
_entity.type
_entity.pdbx_description
1 polymer ?
#
loop_
_entity_poly.entity_id
_entity_poly.type
_entity_poly.pdbx_seq_one_letter_code
_entity_poly.pdbx_strand_id
1 'polypeptide(L)'
;MPTEPSGYKFEYLLFNIFEKLNDMAALEVEREEEFAPVKNKEGEDSPETAKELILNLHKKWLTNAGFDKTTVEKNQIEVSPLASYYGDNLSGKNINEI
;
A
#
# COMPACT_ATOMS: atom_id res chain seq x y z
N MET A 1 -33.44 -16.84 4.09
CA MET A 1 -32.34 -16.59 3.13
C MET A 1 -31.81 -17.93 2.64
N PRO A 2 -31.47 -18.08 1.36
CA PRO A 2 -30.87 -19.33 0.86
C PRO A 2 -29.52 -19.59 1.55
N THR A 3 -29.26 -20.84 1.92
CA THR A 3 -27.99 -21.29 2.56
C THR A 3 -26.96 -21.76 1.54
N GLU A 4 -27.36 -21.87 0.27
CA GLU A 4 -26.54 -22.33 -0.86
C GLU A 4 -26.70 -21.37 -2.05
N PRO A 5 -25.73 -21.33 -2.99
CA PRO A 5 -25.85 -20.54 -4.21
C PRO A 5 -27.12 -20.90 -4.98
N SER A 6 -27.95 -19.89 -5.27
CA SER A 6 -29.27 -20.05 -5.92
C SER A 6 -29.45 -19.20 -7.18
N GLY A 7 -28.38 -18.59 -7.67
CA GLY A 7 -28.42 -17.73 -8.85
C GLY A 7 -27.03 -17.48 -9.42
N TYR A 8 -27.02 -16.90 -10.62
CA TYR A 8 -25.80 -16.52 -11.31
C TYR A 8 -25.64 -15.01 -11.28
N LYS A 9 -24.41 -14.56 -11.01
CA LYS A 9 -23.98 -13.18 -11.21
C LYS A 9 -23.01 -13.17 -12.39
N PHE A 10 -23.33 -12.40 -13.41
CA PHE A 10 -22.46 -12.19 -14.56
C PHE A 10 -21.65 -10.92 -14.33
N GLU A 11 -20.35 -11.00 -14.54
CA GLU A 11 -19.43 -9.89 -14.35
C GLU A 11 -18.40 -9.88 -15.48
N TYR A 12 -18.05 -8.68 -15.94
CA TYR A 12 -16.95 -8.47 -16.88
C TYR A 12 -15.69 -8.15 -16.09
N LEU A 13 -14.57 -8.72 -16.53
CA LEU A 13 -13.27 -8.43 -15.95
C LEU A 13 -12.59 -7.34 -16.79
N LEU A 14 -12.16 -6.26 -16.13
CA LEU A 14 -11.54 -5.10 -16.79
C LEU A 14 -10.37 -5.51 -17.71
N PHE A 15 -9.57 -6.49 -17.27
CA PHE A 15 -8.39 -6.97 -17.98
C PHE A 15 -8.69 -7.81 -19.24
N ASN A 16 -9.94 -8.17 -19.52
CA ASN A 16 -10.31 -8.82 -20.80
C ASN A 16 -10.05 -7.91 -22.01
N ILE A 17 -9.90 -6.59 -21.80
CA ILE A 17 -9.55 -5.63 -22.84
C ILE A 17 -8.13 -5.81 -23.38
N PHE A 18 -7.23 -6.44 -22.62
CA PHE A 18 -5.80 -6.53 -22.97
C PHE A 18 -5.57 -7.23 -24.31
N GLU A 19 -6.39 -8.22 -24.67
CA GLU A 19 -6.33 -8.91 -25.97
C GLU A 19 -6.66 -8.02 -27.17
N LYS A 20 -7.26 -6.84 -26.95
CA LYS A 20 -7.63 -5.88 -27.99
C LYS A 20 -6.60 -4.76 -28.18
N LEU A 21 -5.58 -4.70 -27.32
CA LEU A 21 -4.55 -3.67 -27.38
C LEU A 21 -3.43 -4.13 -28.31
N ASN A 22 -3.05 -3.27 -29.27
CA ASN A 22 -1.92 -3.55 -30.16
C ASN A 22 -0.57 -3.27 -29.48
N ASP A 23 -0.56 -2.35 -28.51
CA ASP A 23 0.64 -1.92 -27.78
C ASP A 23 0.36 -2.02 -26.28
N MET A 24 1.22 -2.75 -25.57
CA MET A 24 1.10 -2.99 -24.14
C MET A 24 2.48 -3.15 -23.51
N ALA A 25 2.64 -2.66 -22.30
CA ALA A 25 3.81 -2.89 -21.46
C ALA A 25 3.37 -3.31 -20.06
N ALA A 26 4.18 -4.15 -19.41
CA ALA A 26 4.04 -4.48 -18.00
C ALA A 26 5.18 -3.81 -17.23
N LEU A 27 4.86 -3.26 -16.06
CA LEU A 27 5.82 -2.69 -15.13
C LEU A 27 5.79 -3.52 -13.84
N GLU A 28 6.92 -4.12 -13.48
CA GLU A 28 7.09 -4.78 -12.20
C GLU A 28 7.47 -3.75 -11.13
N VAL A 29 6.93 -3.93 -9.92
CA VAL A 29 7.12 -3.03 -8.78
C VAL A 29 7.40 -3.82 -7.50
N GLU A 30 8.01 -3.18 -6.50
CA GLU A 30 8.20 -3.77 -5.17
C GLU A 30 6.86 -3.81 -4.42
N ARG A 31 6.45 -5.01 -3.97
CA ARG A 31 5.14 -5.20 -3.32
C ARG A 31 5.02 -4.36 -2.06
N GLU A 32 6.08 -4.31 -1.26
CA GLU A 32 6.16 -3.56 -0.01
C GLU A 32 6.07 -2.04 -0.19
N GLU A 33 6.35 -1.52 -1.39
CA GLU A 33 6.24 -0.10 -1.71
C GLU A 33 4.86 0.25 -2.32
N GLU A 34 4.26 -0.66 -3.09
CA GLU A 34 3.10 -0.31 -3.94
C GLU A 34 1.82 -1.14 -3.71
N PHE A 35 1.86 -2.20 -2.90
CA PHE A 35 0.72 -3.12 -2.81
C PHE A 35 0.42 -3.67 -1.41
N ALA A 36 -0.66 -3.16 -0.82
CA ALA A 36 -1.24 -3.59 0.46
C ALA A 36 -2.78 -3.70 0.39
N PRO A 37 -3.33 -4.77 -0.21
CA PRO A 37 -4.77 -4.89 -0.43
C PRO A 37 -5.55 -5.19 0.87
N VAL A 38 -6.83 -4.81 0.89
CA VAL A 38 -7.78 -5.16 1.96
C VAL A 38 -8.95 -5.92 1.34
N LYS A 39 -9.00 -7.22 1.59
CA LYS A 39 -9.98 -8.19 1.07
C LYS A 39 -10.71 -8.96 2.17
N ASN A 40 -10.03 -9.21 3.29
CA ASN A 40 -10.52 -10.04 4.38
C ASN A 40 -10.74 -9.20 5.64
N LYS A 41 -11.63 -9.67 6.53
CA LYS A 41 -11.90 -8.99 7.80
C LYS A 41 -10.68 -9.02 8.73
N GLU A 42 -10.03 -10.18 8.84
CA GLU A 42 -8.90 -10.49 9.72
C GLU A 42 -7.94 -11.42 8.95
N GLY A 43 -6.66 -11.48 9.35
CA GLY A 43 -5.65 -12.33 8.71
C GLY A 43 -4.99 -11.68 7.48
N GLU A 44 -4.59 -12.49 6.51
CA GLU A 44 -3.97 -12.02 5.26
C GLU A 44 -4.88 -11.06 4.49
N ASP A 45 -4.32 -10.03 3.85
CA ASP A 45 -5.05 -8.99 3.12
C ASP A 45 -6.19 -8.37 3.97
N SER A 46 -5.93 -8.10 5.24
CA SER A 46 -6.88 -7.44 6.17
C SER A 46 -6.47 -6.00 6.49
N PRO A 47 -7.36 -5.19 7.11
CA PRO A 47 -7.02 -3.84 7.55
C PRO A 47 -5.80 -3.78 8.46
N GLU A 48 -5.61 -4.80 9.31
CA GLU A 48 -4.45 -4.90 10.19
C GLU A 48 -3.16 -5.06 9.40
N THR A 49 -3.13 -6.02 8.46
CA THR A 49 -1.93 -6.26 7.63
C THR A 49 -1.62 -5.09 6.70
N ALA A 50 -2.63 -4.42 6.14
CA ALA A 50 -2.42 -3.24 5.29
C ALA A 50 -1.87 -2.06 6.09
N LYS A 51 -2.36 -1.84 7.32
CA LYS A 51 -1.82 -0.84 8.24
C LYS A 51 -0.38 -1.13 8.61
N GLU A 52 -0.03 -2.38 8.87
CA GLU A 52 1.35 -2.75 9.18
C GLU A 52 2.29 -2.47 7.99
N LEU A 53 1.90 -2.85 6.78
CA LEU A 53 2.68 -2.61 5.56
C LEU A 53 2.95 -1.11 5.33
N ILE A 54 1.92 -0.26 5.42
CA ILE A 54 2.10 1.18 5.18
C ILE A 54 2.95 1.86 6.28
N LEU A 55 2.82 1.43 7.53
CA LEU A 55 3.66 1.95 8.61
C LEU A 55 5.13 1.53 8.44
N ASN A 56 5.37 0.29 8.00
CA ASN A 56 6.72 -0.19 7.71
C ASN A 56 7.35 0.56 6.53
N LEU A 57 6.56 0.87 5.49
CA LEU A 57 6.98 1.72 4.38
C LEU A 57 7.43 3.11 4.85
N HIS A 58 6.62 3.78 5.66
CA HIS A 58 6.95 5.10 6.20
C HIS A 58 8.18 5.06 7.11
N LYS A 59 8.36 4.01 7.91
CA LYS A 59 9.59 3.80 8.68
C LYS A 59 10.83 3.64 7.79
N LYS A 60 10.72 2.90 6.68
CA LYS A 60 11.79 2.77 5.68
C LYS A 60 12.15 4.13 5.09
N TRP A 61 11.15 4.92 4.67
CA TRP A 61 11.36 6.27 4.14
C TRP A 61 12.07 7.20 5.13
N LEU A 62 11.62 7.26 6.38
CA LEU A 62 12.23 8.12 7.39
C LEU A 62 13.64 7.70 7.75
N THR A 63 13.89 6.39 7.85
CA THR A 63 15.25 5.87 8.07
C THR A 63 16.17 6.28 6.91
N ASN A 64 15.71 6.17 5.67
CA ASN A 64 16.47 6.57 4.48
C ASN A 64 16.70 8.09 4.40
N ALA A 65 15.75 8.89 4.90
CA ALA A 65 15.84 10.34 4.94
C ALA A 65 16.78 10.88 6.04
N GLY A 66 17.31 10.00 6.91
CA GLY A 66 18.31 10.33 7.94
C GLY A 66 17.73 10.57 9.34
N PHE A 67 16.47 10.21 9.59
CA PHE A 67 15.88 10.29 10.94
C PHE A 67 16.48 9.23 11.87
N ASP A 68 16.47 9.51 13.18
CA ASP A 68 16.98 8.59 14.18
C ASP A 68 16.22 7.25 14.17
N LYS A 69 16.92 6.17 13.82
CA LYS A 69 16.34 4.82 13.68
C LYS A 69 15.67 4.34 14.97
N THR A 70 16.22 4.67 16.13
CA THR A 70 15.64 4.23 17.42
C THR A 70 14.26 4.86 17.63
N THR A 71 14.12 6.13 17.27
CA THR A 71 12.87 6.88 17.35
C THR A 71 11.87 6.35 16.33
N VAL A 72 12.30 6.12 15.09
CA VAL A 72 11.44 5.58 14.03
C VAL A 72 10.88 4.20 14.40
N GLU A 73 11.72 3.31 14.93
CA GLU A 73 11.28 1.94 15.21
C GLU A 73 10.34 1.80 16.41
N LYS A 74 10.53 2.63 17.43
CA LYS A 74 9.72 2.60 18.66
C LYS A 74 8.33 3.19 18.49
N ASN A 75 8.06 3.92 17.40
CA ASN A 75 6.82 4.63 17.20
C ASN A 75 6.05 4.08 15.98
N GLN A 76 4.73 4.23 16.00
CA GLN A 76 3.90 4.13 14.79
C GLN A 76 3.87 5.51 14.16
N ILE A 77 4.52 5.67 13.01
CA ILE A 77 4.61 6.95 12.30
C ILE A 77 3.96 6.79 10.94
N GLU A 78 3.08 7.73 10.61
CA GLU A 78 2.48 7.84 9.30
C GLU A 78 2.98 9.14 8.66
N VAL A 79 3.40 9.08 7.40
CA VAL A 79 3.80 10.27 6.63
C VAL A 79 2.60 10.69 5.79
N SER A 80 2.20 11.95 5.91
CA SER A 80 1.10 12.47 5.09
C SER A 80 1.47 12.46 3.60
N PRO A 81 0.57 12.04 2.70
CA PRO A 81 0.79 12.17 1.26
C PRO A 81 1.05 13.61 0.77
N LEU A 82 0.67 14.62 1.57
CA LEU A 82 0.98 16.03 1.30
C LEU A 82 2.40 16.42 1.69
N ALA A 83 3.03 15.67 2.60
CA ALA A 83 4.40 15.89 3.04
C ALA A 83 5.41 15.18 2.14
N SER A 84 5.04 14.00 1.62
CA SER A 84 5.86 13.15 0.75
C SER A 84 4.98 12.20 -0.07
N TYR A 85 5.33 11.95 -1.33
CA TYR A 85 4.60 11.01 -2.18
C TYR A 85 5.26 9.62 -2.19
N TYR A 86 6.59 9.57 -2.26
CA TYR A 86 7.36 8.33 -2.39
C TYR A 86 8.64 8.36 -1.52
N GLY A 87 8.52 8.88 -0.31
CA GLY A 87 9.66 9.12 0.60
C GLY A 87 10.53 10.32 0.21
N ASP A 88 10.14 11.08 -0.81
CA ASP A 88 10.79 12.32 -1.24
C ASP A 88 10.54 13.49 -0.28
N ASN A 89 11.38 14.52 -0.31
CA ASN A 89 11.21 15.76 0.46
C ASN A 89 11.11 15.59 2.00
N LEU A 90 11.70 14.53 2.55
CA LEU A 90 11.71 14.26 4.01
C LEU A 90 12.98 14.74 4.71
N SER A 91 14.13 14.75 4.03
CA SER A 91 15.41 15.11 4.65
C SER A 91 15.42 16.54 5.18
N GLY A 92 15.89 16.71 6.42
CA GLY A 92 15.99 18.01 7.07
C GLY A 92 14.68 18.53 7.69
N LYS A 93 13.55 17.81 7.55
CA LYS A 93 12.29 18.14 8.25
C LYS A 93 12.34 17.68 9.70
N ASN A 94 11.55 18.35 10.55
CA ASN A 94 11.27 17.83 11.89
C ASN A 94 10.25 16.68 11.82
N ILE A 95 10.36 15.68 12.70
CA ILE A 95 9.42 14.55 12.76
C ILE A 95 7.97 14.98 13.06
N ASN A 96 7.77 16.17 13.62
CA ASN A 96 6.43 16.74 13.87
C ASN A 96 5.86 17.51 12.67
N GLU A 97 6.60 17.63 11.57
CA GLU A 97 6.24 18.38 10.35
C GLU A 97 5.93 17.46 9.15
N ILE A 98 5.90 16.15 9.37
CA ILE A 98 5.69 15.10 8.36
C ILE A 98 4.35 14.38 8.53
#